data_AF-A0AAU7W3F6-F1
#
_entry.id   AF-A0AAU7W3F6-F1
#
_cell.length_a   1.000
_cell.length_b   1.000
_cell.length_c   1.000
_cell.angle_alpha   90.00
_cell.angle_beta   90.00
_cell.angle_gamma   90.00
#
_symmetry.space_group_name_H-M   'P 1'
#
loop_
_entity.id
_entity.type
_entity.pdbx_description
1 polymer ?
#
loop_
_entity_poly.entity_id
_entity_poly.type
_entity_poly.pdbx_seq_one_letter_code
_entity_poly.pdbx_strand_id
1 'polypeptide(L)' 'MNDPRRTVGCIYQVDEYEVEVMWMRDIPAATRFMSPIDVLEDVRQLESRSRSTRPIPIPHQPPLIAS' A
#
# COMPACT_ATOMS: atom_id res chain seq x y z
N MET A 1 -7.07 15.74 -8.54
CA MET A 1 -7.27 14.43 -9.21
C MET A 1 -6.00 13.58 -9.25
N ASN A 2 -4.79 14.17 -9.25
CA ASN A 2 -3.54 13.44 -8.99
C ASN A 2 -2.90 13.99 -7.72
N ASP A 3 -3.14 13.34 -6.58
CA ASP A 3 -2.33 13.57 -5.38
C ASP A 3 -1.29 12.44 -5.30
N PRO A 4 0.00 12.72 -5.47
CA PRO A 4 1.07 11.72 -5.36
C PRO A 4 1.04 10.96 -4.02
N ARG A 5 0.44 11.54 -2.97
CA ARG A 5 0.25 10.88 -1.67
C ARG A 5 -0.77 9.74 -1.71
N ARG A 6 -1.57 9.62 -2.78
CA ARG A 6 -2.56 8.55 -2.96
C ARG A 6 -2.12 7.49 -3.97
N THR A 7 -1.02 7.73 -4.67
CA THR A 7 -0.49 6.74 -5.61
C THR A 7 0.35 5.73 -4.84
N VAL A 8 0.12 4.44 -5.09
CA VAL A 8 0.80 3.33 -4.39
C VAL A 8 1.83 2.62 -5.27
N GLY A 9 1.69 2.68 -6.59
CA GLY A 9 2.65 2.15 -7.55
C GLY A 9 2.33 2.57 -8.99
N CYS A 10 3.27 2.27 -9.89
CA CYS A 10 3.14 2.44 -11.33
C CYS A 10 3.17 1.06 -12.00
N ILE A 11 2.28 0.81 -12.96
CA ILE A 11 2.21 -0.45 -13.71
C ILE A 11 2.85 -0.21 -15.09
N TYR A 12 3.80 -1.06 -15.46
CA TYR A 12 4.48 -1.05 -16.73
C TYR A 12 4.20 -2.36 -17.46
N GLN A 13 3.82 -2.27 -18.74
CA GLN A 13 3.68 -3.45 -19.57
C GLN A 13 5.07 -3.95 -20.00
N VAL A 14 5.37 -5.21 -19.69
CA VAL A 14 6.66 -5.86 -20.02
C VAL A 14 6.53 -6.65 -21.31
N ASP A 15 5.42 -7.36 -21.48
CA ASP A 15 5.03 -8.00 -22.74
C ASP A 15 3.50 -8.05 -22.92
N GLU A 16 2.99 -8.86 -23.84
CA GLU A 16 1.54 -8.99 -24.11
C GLU A 16 0.74 -9.52 -22.92
N TYR A 17 1.38 -10.34 -22.08
CA TYR A 17 0.78 -11.07 -20.96
C TYR A 17 1.47 -10.82 -19.63
N GLU A 18 2.46 -9.94 -19.56
CA GLU A 18 3.19 -9.63 -18.33
C GLU A 18 3.23 -8.12 -18.08
N VAL A 19 2.97 -7.75 -16.81
CA VAL A 19 3.15 -6.41 -16.28
C VAL A 19 4.05 -6.42 -15.05
N GLU A 20 4.87 -5.39 -14.93
CA GLU A 20 5.72 -5.14 -13.78
C GLU A 20 5.22 -3.91 -13.03
N VAL A 21 5.21 -3.99 -11.69
CA VAL A 21 4.74 -2.94 -10.81
C VAL A 21 5.90 -2.37 -10.02
N MET A 22 6.10 -1.07 -10.16
CA MET A 22 7.01 -0.31 -9.32
C MET A 22 6.22 0.29 -8.16
N TRP A 23 6.33 -0.31 -6.99
CA TRP A 23 5.70 0.20 -5.77
C TRP A 23 6.43 1.44 -5.26
N MET A 24 5.66 2.46 -4.85
CA MET A 24 6.19 3.69 -4.25
C MET A 24 6.24 3.63 -2.72
N ARG A 25 5.73 2.55 -2.14
CA ARG A 25 5.74 2.27 -0.70
C ARG A 25 6.22 0.84 -0.50
N ASP A 26 6.71 0.57 0.70
CA ASP A 26 7.01 -0.79 1.12
C ASP A 26 5.70 -1.55 1.35
N ILE A 27 5.31 -2.35 0.36
CA ILE A 27 4.05 -3.07 0.28
C ILE A 27 4.41 -4.54 0.08
N PRO A 28 3.88 -5.47 0.90
CA PRO A 28 4.13 -6.90 0.75
C PRO A 28 3.27 -7.49 -0.38
N ALA A 29 3.41 -6.95 -1.59
CA ALA A 29 2.75 -7.38 -2.82
C ALA A 29 3.80 -7.85 -3.84
N ALA A 30 3.39 -8.68 -4.80
CA ALA A 30 4.28 -9.09 -5.88
C ALA A 30 4.65 -7.88 -6.77
N THR A 31 5.72 -8.01 -7.56
CA THR A 31 6.13 -6.98 -8.54
C THR A 31 5.87 -7.39 -9.98
N ARG A 32 5.47 -8.64 -10.24
CA ARG A 32 5.16 -9.17 -11.58
C ARG A 32 3.79 -9.84 -11.58
N PHE A 33 3.00 -9.56 -12.61
CA PHE A 33 1.64 -10.05 -12.77
C PHE A 33 1.33 -10.31 -14.23
N MET A 34 0.29 -11.09 -14.50
CA MET A 34 -0.13 -11.38 -15.88
C MET A 34 -1.04 -10.29 -16.47
N SER A 35 -1.60 -9.44 -15.62
CA SER A 35 -2.53 -8.39 -16.01
C SER A 35 -2.51 -7.23 -15.02
N PRO A 36 -2.76 -5.99 -15.46
CA PRO A 36 -3.02 -4.86 -14.56
C PRO A 36 -4.18 -5.12 -13.58
N ILE A 37 -5.13 -5.99 -13.93
CA ILE A 37 -6.27 -6.33 -13.07
C ILE A 37 -5.82 -7.12 -11.85
N ASP A 38 -4.87 -8.04 -12.02
CA ASP A 38 -4.34 -8.85 -10.92
C ASP A 38 -3.64 -7.98 -9.87
N VAL A 39 -2.97 -6.90 -10.33
CA VAL A 39 -2.36 -5.89 -9.45
C VAL A 39 -3.42 -5.22 -8.57
N LEU A 40 -4.56 -4.83 -9.15
CA LEU A 40 -5.65 -4.17 -8.43
C LEU A 40 -6.28 -5.09 -7.39
N GLU A 41 -6.49 -6.36 -7.73
CA GLU A 41 -7.06 -7.34 -6.81
C GLU A 41 -6.11 -7.64 -5.64
N ASP A 42 -4.80 -7.75 -5.87
CA ASP A 42 -3.80 -7.96 -4.81
C ASP A 42 -3.76 -6.76 -3.84
N VAL A 43 -3.75 -5.53 -4.36
CA VAL A 43 -3.84 -4.30 -3.54
C VAL A 43 -5.12 -4.27 -2.72
N ARG A 44 -6.25 -4.64 -3.33
CA ARG A 44 -7.55 -4.68 -2.64
C ARG A 44 -7.54 -5.72 -1.51
N GLN A 45 -6.94 -6.88 -1.74
CA GLN A 45 -6.81 -7.91 -0.73
C GLN A 45 -5.90 -7.44 0.42
N LEU A 46 -4.78 -6.79 0.11
CA LEU A 46 -3.88 -6.28 1.14
C LEU A 46 -4.54 -5.19 2.00
N GLU A 47 -5.23 -4.25 1.38
CA GLU A 47 -6.01 -3.22 2.08
C GLU A 47 -7.06 -3.84 3.01
N SER A 48 -7.70 -4.94 2.58
CA SER A 48 -8.66 -5.67 3.42
C SER A 48 -8.01 -6.31 4.65
N ARG A 49 -6.78 -6.85 4.52
CA ARG A 49 -6.02 -7.47 5.62
C ARG A 49 -5.47 -6.44 6.60
N SER A 50 -5.05 -5.28 6.11
CA SER A 50 -4.46 -4.20 6.92
C SER A 50 -5.46 -3.59 7.92
N ARG A 51 -6.76 -3.70 7.67
CA ARG A 51 -7.83 -3.25 8.57
C ARG A 51 -8.03 -4.16 9.80
N SER A 52 -6.96 -4.59 10.45
CA SER A 52 -7.06 -5.07 11.82
C SER A 52 -7.63 -3.94 12.67
N THR A 53 -8.89 -4.08 13.10
CA THR A 53 -9.63 -3.09 13.87
C THR A 53 -9.21 -3.07 15.34
N ARG A 54 -8.20 -3.85 15.72
CA ARG A 54 -7.75 -3.92 17.11
C ARG A 54 -7.13 -2.58 17.51
N PRO A 55 -7.69 -1.85 18.48
CA PRO A 55 -7.10 -0.61 18.95
C PRO A 55 -5.68 -0.87 19.45
N ILE A 56 -4.73 -0.06 18.98
CA ILE A 56 -3.38 -0.04 19.54
C ILE A 56 -3.43 0.94 20.73
N PRO A 57 -3.12 0.50 21.97
CA PRO A 57 -3.08 1.40 23.12
C PRO A 57 -2.06 2.52 22.88
N ILE A 58 -2.50 3.77 23.01
CA ILE A 58 -1.59 4.93 22.95
C ILE A 58 -0.90 5.03 24.32
N PRO A 59 0.45 5.11 24.39
CA PRO A 59 1.15 5.34 25.64
C PRO A 59 0.72 6.67 26.27
N HIS A 60 0.28 6.65 27.52
CA HIS A 60 0.02 7.87 28.27
C HIS A 60 1.35 8.55 28.62
N GLN A 61 1.56 9.76 28.11
CA GLN A 61 2.68 10.61 28.50
C GLN A 61 2.20 11.70 29.47
N PRO A 62 2.95 11.99 30.55
CA PRO A 62 2.62 13.10 31.43
C PRO A 62 2.73 14.43 30.64
N PRO A 63 1.96 15.48 31.02
CA PRO A 63 2.08 16.78 30.39
C PRO A 63 3.52 17.30 30.51
N LEU A 64 4.02 17.90 29.43
CA LEU A 64 5.32 18.59 29.44
C LEU A 64 5.19 19.80 30.37
N ILE A 65 5.69 19.65 31.60
CA ILE A 65 5.78 20.78 32.54
C ILE A 65 6.86 21.70 31.98
N ALA A 66 6.43 22.82 31.40
CA ALA A 66 7.34 23.91 31.04
C ALA A 66 7.98 24.41 32.34
N SER A 67 9.30 24.26 32.43
CA SER A 67 10.14 24.86 33.48
C SER A 67 10.52 26.27 33.10
#